data_AF-A0A3M1G7U8-F1
#
_entry.id   AF-A0A3M1G7U8-F1
#
_cell.length_a   1.000
_cell.length_b   1.000
_cell.length_c   1.000
_cell.angle_alpha   90.00
_cell.angle_beta   90.00
_cell.angle_gamma   90.00
#
_symmetry.space_group_name_H-M   'P 1'
#
loop_
_entity.id
_entity.type
_entity.pdbx_description
1 polymer ?
#
loop_
_entity_poly.entity_id
_entity_poly.type
_entity_poly.pdbx_seq_one_letter_code
_entity_poly.pdbx_strand_id
1 'polypeptide(L)'
;MAGLSSSVSIIEAFGSAMIDKFGLPRKPLITVLCIVGFAGSVVFTTQSGLLWLDIVDHFLTNYGLVVVGIAECILAGWLFDITILQKHVNRVSSIKLGGFWVAMIRYFVPLVLGIMLTGAIKNEVSKPYGGYGWAAVVLIGLMWVVLTILAAVVIALKPWRTEENKKAGRGTAQR
;
A
#
# COMPACT_ATOMS: atom_id res chain seq x y z
N MET A 1 -5.95 14.93 16.71
CA MET A 1 -6.46 13.56 16.95
C MET A 1 -6.53 12.72 15.67
N ALA A 2 -7.12 13.21 14.57
CA ALA A 2 -7.26 12.42 13.33
C ALA A 2 -5.93 11.87 12.76
N GLY A 3 -4.88 12.70 12.67
CA GLY A 3 -3.57 12.26 12.16
C GLY A 3 -2.89 11.17 13.00
N LEU A 4 -3.05 11.21 14.33
CA LEU A 4 -2.50 10.19 15.22
C LEU A 4 -3.19 8.84 15.03
N SER A 5 -4.51 8.83 14.83
CA SER A 5 -5.25 7.59 14.57
C SER A 5 -4.83 6.97 13.22
N SER A 6 -4.64 7.81 12.21
CA SER A 6 -4.19 7.34 10.88
C SER A 6 -2.77 6.76 10.91
N SER A 7 -1.83 7.42 11.57
CA SER A 7 -0.45 6.93 11.68
C SER A 7 -0.37 5.60 12.46
N VAL A 8 -1.17 5.46 13.53
CA VAL A 8 -1.27 4.20 14.26
C VAL A 8 -1.82 3.08 13.36
N SER A 9 -2.85 3.36 12.55
CA SER A 9 -3.42 2.39 11.60
C SER A 9 -2.38 1.88 10.59
N ILE A 10 -1.59 2.78 9.99
CA ILE A 10 -0.55 2.41 9.01
C ILE A 10 0.56 1.57 9.66
N ILE A 11 1.04 1.98 10.84
CA ILE A 11 2.08 1.23 11.58
C ILE A 11 1.56 -0.15 11.98
N GLU A 12 0.31 -0.25 12.41
CA GLU A 12 -0.32 -1.51 12.81
C GLU A 12 -0.49 -2.46 11.63
N ALA A 13 -0.90 -1.95 10.47
CA ALA A 13 -1.01 -2.74 9.24
C ALA A 13 0.35 -3.32 8.83
N PHE A 14 1.40 -2.49 8.83
CA PHE A 14 2.76 -2.94 8.54
C PHE A 14 3.29 -3.93 9.59
N GLY A 15 3.10 -3.61 10.87
CA GLY A 15 3.54 -4.45 12.00
C GLY A 15 2.89 -5.83 11.97
N SER A 16 1.59 -5.89 11.70
CA SER A 16 0.84 -7.15 11.59
C SER A 16 1.36 -8.01 10.43
N ALA A 17 1.59 -7.41 9.26
CA ALA A 17 2.16 -8.13 8.11
C ALA A 17 3.56 -8.72 8.42
N MET A 18 4.39 -7.99 9.16
CA MET A 18 5.72 -8.46 9.58
C MET A 18 5.65 -9.57 10.63
N ILE A 19 4.73 -9.47 11.59
CA ILE A 19 4.50 -10.52 12.60
C ILE A 19 3.99 -11.79 11.93
N ASP A 20 2.99 -11.70 11.06
CA ASP A 20 2.42 -12.84 10.37
C ASP A 20 3.47 -13.54 9.49
N LYS A 21 4.29 -12.75 8.77
CA LYS A 21 5.30 -13.29 7.86
C LYS A 21 6.52 -13.90 8.56
N PHE A 22 7.04 -13.24 9.58
CA PHE A 22 8.32 -13.59 10.20
C PHE A 22 8.20 -14.17 11.62
N GLY A 23 7.01 -14.16 12.23
CA GLY A 23 6.79 -14.65 13.58
C GLY A 23 7.44 -13.77 14.66
N LEU A 24 7.68 -12.50 14.36
CA LEU A 24 8.39 -11.59 15.25
C LEU A 24 7.54 -11.22 16.48
N PRO A 25 8.14 -11.10 17.68
CA PRO A 25 7.43 -10.59 18.84
C PRO A 25 7.02 -9.12 18.64
N ARG A 26 5.75 -8.81 18.95
CA ARG A 26 5.14 -7.49 18.72
C ARG A 26 5.88 -6.34 19.41
N LYS A 27 6.16 -6.47 20.71
CA LYS A 27 6.79 -5.41 21.51
C LYS A 27 8.09 -4.86 20.88
N PRO A 28 9.12 -5.69 20.63
CA PRO A 28 10.37 -5.17 20.06
C PRO A 28 10.20 -4.64 18.63
N LEU A 29 9.32 -5.24 17.80
CA LEU A 29 9.05 -4.73 16.46
C LEU A 29 8.51 -3.30 16.50
N ILE A 30 7.47 -3.06 17.29
CA ILE A 30 6.87 -1.72 17.41
C ILE A 30 7.87 -0.73 18.02
N THR A 31 8.64 -1.12 19.03
CA THR A 31 9.67 -0.25 19.62
C THR A 31 10.70 0.19 18.58
N VAL A 32 11.19 -0.74 17.76
CA VAL A 32 12.13 -0.42 16.67
C VAL A 32 11.50 0.53 15.66
N LEU A 33 10.25 0.27 15.25
CA LEU A 33 9.53 1.15 14.32
C LEU A 33 9.36 2.57 14.86
N CYS A 34 9.03 2.71 16.15
CA CYS A 34 8.93 4.02 16.80
C CYS A 34 10.27 4.75 16.86
N ILE A 35 11.36 4.05 17.20
CA ILE A 35 12.71 4.66 17.27
C ILE A 35 13.16 5.12 15.89
N VAL A 36 13.02 4.26 14.87
CA VAL A 36 13.37 4.60 13.48
C VAL A 36 12.48 5.73 12.97
N GLY A 37 11.18 5.69 13.24
CA GLY A 37 10.24 6.74 12.88
C GLY A 37 10.59 8.08 13.52
N PHE A 38 10.97 8.08 14.81
CA PHE A 38 11.42 9.28 15.51
C PHE A 38 12.71 9.83 14.90
N ALA A 39 13.74 8.99 14.72
CA ALA A 39 15.01 9.39 14.14
C ALA A 39 14.85 9.92 12.69
N GLY A 40 14.03 9.26 11.88
CA GLY A 40 13.70 9.70 10.53
C GLY A 40 12.93 11.02 10.51
N SER A 41 12.02 11.24 11.46
CA SER A 41 11.26 12.49 11.56
C SER A 41 12.14 13.71 11.85
N VAL A 42 13.27 13.54 12.55
CA VAL A 42 14.22 14.62 12.81
C VAL A 42 14.85 15.15 11.52
N VAL A 43 15.04 14.31 10.50
CA VAL A 43 15.56 14.78 9.20
C VAL A 43 14.58 15.75 8.53
N PHE A 44 13.28 15.53 8.71
CA PHE A 44 12.24 16.38 8.12
C PHE A 44 12.08 17.75 8.80
N THR A 45 12.63 17.96 9.99
CA THR A 45 12.60 19.29 10.65
C THR A 45 13.64 20.27 10.10
N THR A 46 14.50 19.83 9.18
CA THR A 46 15.51 20.68 8.52
C THR A 46 14.87 21.55 7.44
N GLN A 47 15.47 22.69 7.09
CA GLN A 47 14.94 23.67 6.12
C GLN A 47 14.61 23.10 4.72
N SER A 48 15.27 22.01 4.30
CA SER A 48 14.97 21.30 3.04
C SER A 48 14.07 20.06 3.22
N GLY A 49 13.78 19.66 4.46
CA GLY A 49 13.04 18.43 4.77
C GLY A 49 11.60 18.44 4.27
N LEU A 50 10.94 19.60 4.29
CA LEU A 50 9.57 19.75 3.78
C LEU A 50 9.48 19.50 2.27
N LEU A 51 10.50 19.93 1.51
CA LEU A 51 10.57 19.72 0.06
C LEU A 51 10.71 18.23 -0.28
N TRP A 52 11.57 17.52 0.45
CA TRP A 52 11.72 16.06 0.30
C TRP A 52 10.43 15.33 0.64
N LEU A 53 9.80 15.69 1.76
CA LEU A 53 8.57 15.07 2.22
C LEU A 53 7.43 15.26 1.24
N ASP A 54 7.26 16.47 0.70
CA ASP A 54 6.20 16.80 -0.26
C ASP A 54 6.37 16.03 -1.58
N ILE A 55 7.58 16.01 -2.15
CA ILE A 55 7.86 15.22 -3.37
C ILE A 55 7.63 13.73 -3.12
N VAL A 56 8.16 13.17 -2.03
CA VAL A 56 8.02 11.74 -1.74
C VAL A 56 6.55 11.37 -1.51
N ASP A 57 5.80 12.16 -0.74
CA ASP A 57 4.38 11.91 -0.47
C ASP A 57 3.56 11.96 -1.76
N HIS A 58 3.79 12.97 -2.60
CA HIS A 58 3.13 13.08 -3.90
C HIS A 58 3.39 11.84 -4.78
N PHE A 59 4.65 11.41 -4.89
CA PHE A 59 5.02 10.29 -5.75
C PHE A 59 4.52 8.95 -5.21
N LEU A 60 4.63 8.71 -3.90
CA LEU A 60 4.13 7.48 -3.28
C LEU A 60 2.60 7.37 -3.36
N THR A 61 1.87 8.47 -3.16
CA THR A 61 0.40 8.44 -3.17
C THR A 61 -0.19 8.39 -4.58
N ASN A 62 0.33 9.18 -5.54
CA ASN A 62 -0.23 9.26 -6.89
C ASN A 62 0.26 8.15 -7.83
N TYR A 63 1.47 7.63 -7.62
CA TYR A 63 2.02 6.57 -8.46
C TYR A 63 2.10 5.26 -7.71
N GLY A 64 2.80 5.22 -6.58
CA GLY A 64 3.03 3.98 -5.83
C GLY A 64 1.73 3.29 -5.41
N LEU A 65 0.90 3.98 -4.61
CA LEU A 65 -0.34 3.46 -4.07
C LEU A 65 -1.36 3.17 -5.17
N VAL A 66 -1.45 4.00 -6.20
CA VAL A 66 -2.35 3.79 -7.34
C VAL A 66 -1.97 2.55 -8.14
N VAL A 67 -0.68 2.35 -8.44
CA VAL A 67 -0.19 1.16 -9.14
C VAL A 67 -0.45 -0.11 -8.34
N VAL A 68 -0.17 -0.08 -7.03
CA VAL A 68 -0.49 -1.21 -6.13
C VAL A 68 -1.99 -1.48 -6.11
N GLY A 69 -2.83 -0.44 -6.00
CA GLY A 69 -4.28 -0.59 -6.03
C GLY A 69 -4.82 -1.19 -7.33
N ILE A 70 -4.27 -0.80 -8.49
CA ILE A 70 -4.60 -1.43 -9.77
C ILE A 70 -4.17 -2.90 -9.76
N ALA A 71 -2.96 -3.21 -9.29
CA ALA A 71 -2.47 -4.58 -9.20
C ALA A 71 -3.34 -5.44 -8.28
N GLU A 72 -3.76 -4.93 -7.12
CA GLU A 72 -4.68 -5.61 -6.20
C GLU A 72 -6.05 -5.86 -6.84
N CYS A 73 -6.59 -4.90 -7.60
CA CYS A 73 -7.83 -5.10 -8.35
C CYS A 73 -7.69 -6.18 -9.42
N ILE A 74 -6.56 -6.22 -10.13
CA ILE A 74 -6.27 -7.26 -11.13
C ILE A 74 -6.18 -8.64 -10.48
N LEU A 75 -5.44 -8.74 -9.38
CA LEU A 75 -5.32 -9.96 -8.60
C LEU A 75 -6.68 -10.44 -8.08
N ALA A 76 -7.43 -9.58 -7.40
CA ALA A 76 -8.71 -9.95 -6.79
C ALA A 76 -9.84 -10.18 -7.80
N GLY A 77 -9.84 -9.42 -8.91
CA GLY A 77 -10.93 -9.42 -9.89
C GLY A 77 -10.82 -10.47 -11.00
N TRP A 78 -9.59 -10.88 -11.35
CA TRP A 78 -9.36 -11.80 -12.47
C TRP A 78 -8.52 -13.02 -12.11
N LEU A 79 -7.51 -12.92 -11.25
CA LEU A 79 -6.68 -14.08 -10.87
C LEU A 79 -7.34 -14.92 -9.78
N PHE A 80 -7.99 -14.28 -8.81
CA PHE A 80 -8.77 -14.95 -7.77
C PHE A 80 -10.25 -14.99 -8.10
N ASP A 81 -10.93 -16.04 -7.63
CA ASP A 81 -12.38 -16.15 -7.76
C ASP A 81 -13.05 -15.16 -6.79
N ILE A 82 -13.38 -13.98 -7.33
CA ILE A 82 -14.07 -12.90 -6.61
C ILE A 82 -15.40 -13.35 -5.99
N THR A 83 -16.02 -14.42 -6.49
CA THR A 83 -17.26 -14.95 -5.90
C THR A 83 -17.01 -15.60 -4.54
N ILE A 84 -15.81 -16.14 -4.30
CA ILE A 84 -15.41 -16.65 -2.98
C ILE A 84 -15.28 -15.50 -1.98
N LEU A 85 -14.65 -14.39 -2.40
CA LEU A 85 -14.53 -13.17 -1.59
C LEU A 85 -15.92 -12.58 -1.29
N GLN A 86 -16.78 -12.47 -2.30
CA GLN A 86 -18.15 -12.00 -2.15
C GLN A 86 -18.95 -12.86 -1.17
N LYS A 87 -18.86 -14.20 -1.27
CA LYS A 87 -19.52 -15.13 -0.33
C LYS A 87 -19.00 -14.96 1.09
N HIS A 88 -17.68 -14.80 1.25
CA HIS A 88 -17.08 -14.58 2.57
C HIS A 88 -17.57 -13.30 3.22
N VAL A 89 -17.60 -12.20 2.47
CA VAL A 89 -18.10 -10.91 2.96
C VAL A 89 -19.60 -10.97 3.24
N ASN A 90 -20.40 -11.59 2.36
CA ASN A 90 -21.84 -11.76 2.56
C ASN A 90 -22.21 -12.61 3.78
N ARG A 91 -21.29 -13.47 4.26
CA ARG A 91 -21.48 -14.26 5.48
C ARG A 91 -21.35 -13.43 6.75
N VAL A 92 -20.47 -12.42 6.74
CA VAL A 92 -20.14 -11.60 7.91
C VAL A 92 -20.87 -10.25 7.88
N SER A 93 -21.25 -9.78 6.70
CA SER A 93 -21.90 -8.49 6.48
C SER A 93 -23.41 -8.58 6.65
N SER A 94 -24.00 -7.56 7.29
CA SER A 94 -25.45 -7.34 7.35
C SER A 94 -26.04 -6.95 5.98
N ILE A 95 -25.21 -6.39 5.08
CA ILE A 95 -25.58 -6.01 3.72
C ILE A 95 -24.98 -7.01 2.73
N LYS A 96 -25.85 -7.59 1.88
CA LYS A 96 -25.42 -8.54 0.84
C LYS A 96 -24.87 -7.79 -0.37
N LEU A 97 -23.63 -8.05 -0.71
CA LEU A 97 -22.97 -7.65 -1.94
C LEU A 97 -23.57 -8.43 -3.11
N GLY A 98 -24.06 -7.72 -4.13
CA GLY A 98 -24.57 -8.28 -5.39
C GLY A 98 -23.53 -8.26 -6.52
N GLY A 99 -23.96 -8.62 -7.73
CA GLY A 99 -23.09 -8.61 -8.92
C GLY A 99 -22.52 -7.24 -9.28
N PHE A 100 -23.18 -6.15 -8.85
CA PHE A 100 -22.67 -4.80 -9.03
C PHE A 100 -21.32 -4.59 -8.32
N TRP A 101 -21.14 -5.13 -7.11
CA TRP A 101 -19.88 -5.01 -6.37
C TRP A 101 -18.72 -5.69 -7.11
N VAL A 102 -18.99 -6.85 -7.72
CA VAL A 102 -18.02 -7.56 -8.57
C VAL A 102 -17.64 -6.71 -9.78
N ALA A 103 -18.61 -6.08 -10.45
CA ALA A 103 -18.34 -5.18 -11.56
C ALA A 103 -17.55 -3.93 -11.13
N MET A 104 -17.78 -3.42 -9.92
CA MET A 104 -17.01 -2.29 -9.39
C MET A 104 -15.53 -2.63 -9.25
N ILE A 105 -15.20 -3.75 -8.61
CA ILE A 105 -13.80 -4.16 -8.38
C ILE A 105 -13.12 -4.54 -9.69
N ARG A 106 -13.84 -5.22 -10.57
CA ARG A 106 -13.27 -5.71 -11.82
C ARG A 106 -13.14 -4.64 -12.90
N TYR A 107 -13.99 -3.62 -12.92
CA TYR A 107 -13.97 -2.65 -14.02
C TYR A 107 -13.90 -1.22 -13.54
N PHE A 108 -14.78 -0.81 -12.62
CA PHE A 108 -14.90 0.60 -12.25
C PHE A 108 -13.65 1.14 -11.51
N VAL A 109 -13.23 0.46 -10.44
CA VAL A 109 -12.07 0.87 -9.62
C VAL A 109 -10.78 0.91 -10.44
N PRO A 110 -10.37 -0.15 -11.17
CA PRO A 110 -9.13 -0.10 -11.96
C PRO A 110 -9.21 0.94 -13.08
N LEU A 111 -10.40 1.21 -13.65
CA LEU A 111 -10.57 2.25 -14.66
C LEU A 111 -10.38 3.66 -14.06
N VAL A 112 -11.00 3.96 -12.93
CA VAL A 112 -10.84 5.27 -12.26
C VAL A 112 -9.39 5.48 -11.84
N LEU A 113 -8.75 4.47 -11.23
CA LEU A 113 -7.33 4.52 -10.88
C LEU A 113 -6.44 4.71 -12.11
N GLY A 114 -6.75 4.05 -13.24
CA GLY A 114 -6.05 4.25 -14.51
C GLY A 114 -6.18 5.67 -15.05
N ILE A 115 -7.37 6.27 -14.97
CA ILE A 115 -7.59 7.67 -15.37
C ILE A 115 -6.78 8.61 -14.46
N MET A 116 -6.80 8.39 -13.15
CA MET A 116 -6.02 9.19 -12.20
C MET A 116 -4.51 9.09 -12.49
N LEU A 117 -4.00 7.88 -12.73
CA LEU A 117 -2.59 7.65 -13.04
C LEU A 117 -2.18 8.35 -14.34
N THR A 118 -2.99 8.23 -15.40
CA THR A 118 -2.69 8.91 -16.68
C THR A 118 -2.77 10.43 -16.56
N GLY A 119 -3.69 10.95 -15.75
CA GLY A 119 -3.77 12.37 -15.41
C GLY A 119 -2.52 12.86 -14.68
N ALA A 120 -2.06 12.10 -13.67
CA ALA A 120 -0.84 12.41 -12.92
C ALA A 120 0.40 12.46 -13.84
N ILE A 121 0.59 11.43 -14.69
CA ILE A 121 1.68 11.38 -15.66
C ILE A 121 1.66 12.59 -16.61
N LYS A 122 0.48 12.94 -17.14
CA LYS A 122 0.35 14.09 -18.06
C LYS A 122 0.70 15.41 -17.39
N ASN A 123 0.28 15.59 -16.13
CA ASN A 123 0.63 16.78 -15.36
C ASN A 123 2.14 16.87 -15.14
N GLU A 124 2.77 15.78 -14.74
CA GLU A 124 4.21 15.74 -14.44
C GLU A 124 5.06 16.00 -15.68
N VAL A 125 4.64 15.47 -16.84
CA VAL A 125 5.32 15.71 -18.12
C VAL A 125 5.18 17.17 -18.57
N SER A 126 4.05 17.82 -18.23
CA SER A 126 3.77 19.19 -18.66
C SER A 126 4.47 20.24 -17.79
N LYS A 127 4.53 20.01 -16.47
CA LYS A 127 5.23 20.88 -15.51
C LYS A 127 5.79 20.00 -14.39
N PRO A 128 7.09 20.10 -14.07
CA PRO A 128 7.64 19.38 -12.94
C PRO A 128 6.91 19.81 -11.65
N TYR A 129 6.58 18.82 -10.81
CA TYR A 129 5.83 19.02 -9.57
C TYR A 129 6.39 20.20 -8.76
N GLY A 130 5.50 21.08 -8.27
CA GLY A 130 5.86 22.24 -7.45
C GLY A 130 6.75 23.30 -8.12
N GLY A 131 7.03 23.20 -9.43
CA GLY A 131 8.02 24.05 -10.09
C GLY A 131 9.47 23.69 -9.72
N TYR A 132 9.69 22.52 -9.12
CA TYR A 132 11.02 22.04 -8.77
C TYR A 132 11.82 21.63 -10.00
N GLY A 133 13.15 21.61 -9.91
CA GLY A 133 13.99 21.15 -11.01
C GLY A 133 13.71 19.69 -11.35
N TRP A 134 13.66 19.36 -12.65
CA TRP A 134 13.46 17.99 -13.15
C TRP A 134 14.38 16.96 -12.48
N ALA A 135 15.61 17.35 -12.16
CA ALA A 135 16.55 16.50 -11.43
C ALA A 135 16.03 16.12 -10.03
N ALA A 136 15.45 17.04 -9.27
CA ALA A 136 14.91 16.75 -7.94
C ALA A 136 13.68 15.84 -8.03
N VAL A 137 12.77 16.14 -8.96
CA VAL A 137 11.53 15.38 -9.17
C VAL A 137 11.82 13.93 -9.59
N VAL A 138 12.65 13.74 -10.62
CA VAL A 138 12.96 12.40 -11.13
C VAL A 138 13.85 11.63 -10.16
N LEU A 139 14.87 12.27 -9.59
CA LEU A 139 15.84 11.58 -8.74
C LEU A 139 15.27 11.27 -7.35
N ILE A 140 14.40 12.12 -6.80
CA ILE A 140 13.77 11.86 -5.50
C ILE A 140 12.50 11.04 -5.70
N GLY A 141 11.58 11.49 -6.55
CA GLY A 141 10.27 10.85 -6.74
C GLY A 141 10.35 9.44 -7.32
N LEU A 142 10.99 9.27 -8.48
CA LEU A 142 11.05 7.97 -9.17
C LEU A 142 11.89 6.96 -8.39
N MET A 143 13.04 7.39 -7.84
CA MET A 143 13.89 6.50 -7.05
C MET A 143 13.19 6.00 -5.80
N TRP A 144 12.39 6.83 -5.13
CA TRP A 144 11.66 6.41 -3.94
C TRP A 144 10.56 5.39 -4.25
N VAL A 145 9.84 5.57 -5.37
CA VAL A 145 8.83 4.61 -5.82
C VAL A 145 9.50 3.29 -6.21
N VAL A 146 10.58 3.32 -6.98
CA VAL A 146 11.33 2.11 -7.36
C VAL A 146 11.90 1.41 -6.15
N LEU A 147 12.49 2.15 -5.20
CA LEU A 147 13.05 1.60 -3.97
C LEU A 147 12.00 0.91 -3.11
N THR A 148 10.82 1.52 -2.94
CA THR A 148 9.75 0.92 -2.13
C THR A 148 9.16 -0.34 -2.80
N ILE A 149 8.99 -0.34 -4.12
CA ILE A 149 8.57 -1.54 -4.86
C ILE A 149 9.63 -2.64 -4.78
N LEU A 150 10.92 -2.31 -4.94
CA LEU A 150 12.01 -3.28 -4.80
C LEU A 150 12.06 -3.86 -3.39
N ALA A 151 11.95 -3.02 -2.35
CA ALA A 151 11.89 -3.47 -0.97
C ALA A 151 10.70 -4.40 -0.73
N ALA A 152 9.52 -4.07 -1.27
CA ALA A 152 8.33 -4.91 -1.20
C ALA A 152 8.56 -6.28 -1.87
N VAL A 153 9.17 -6.31 -3.06
CA VAL A 153 9.50 -7.56 -3.77
C VAL A 153 10.53 -8.38 -3.01
N VAL A 154 11.59 -7.76 -2.48
CA VAL A 154 12.61 -8.44 -1.67
C VAL A 154 11.99 -9.06 -0.42
N ILE A 155 11.13 -8.30 0.28
CA ILE A 155 10.40 -8.82 1.42
C ILE A 155 9.51 -9.97 0.96
N ALA A 156 8.74 -9.83 -0.13
CA ALA A 156 7.83 -10.84 -0.68
C ALA A 156 8.55 -12.16 -1.00
N LEU A 157 9.72 -12.09 -1.64
CA LEU A 157 10.55 -13.25 -2.02
C LEU A 157 11.14 -13.99 -0.82
N LYS A 158 11.34 -13.34 0.33
CA LYS A 158 11.82 -14.05 1.51
C LYS A 158 10.80 -15.11 1.97
N PRO A 159 11.26 -16.35 2.24
CA PRO A 159 10.38 -17.42 2.66
C PRO A 159 9.73 -17.05 3.98
N TRP A 160 8.46 -17.44 4.11
CA TRP A 160 7.71 -17.27 5.33
C TRP A 160 8.38 -18.10 6.43
N ARG A 161 8.66 -17.46 7.57
CA ARG A 161 9.25 -18.13 8.74
C ARG A 161 8.20 -18.70 9.67
N THR A 162 6.94 -18.31 9.49
CA THR A 162 5.80 -18.83 10.22
C THR A 162 5.05 -19.87 9.38
N GLU A 163 4.49 -20.88 10.05
CA GLU A 163 3.61 -21.89 9.44
C GLU A 163 2.19 -21.34 9.11
N GLU A 164 1.96 -20.02 9.22
CA GLU A 164 0.71 -19.35 8.84
C GLU A 164 0.31 -19.65 7.39
N ASN A 165 1.27 -19.75 6.47
CA ASN A 165 1.04 -20.15 5.09
C ASN A 165 0.48 -21.57 4.91
N LYS A 166 0.62 -22.44 5.92
CA LYS A 166 0.10 -23.81 5.92
C LYS A 166 -1.21 -23.95 6.68
N LYS A 167 -1.63 -22.92 7.43
CA LYS A 167 -2.97 -22.92 8.02
C LYS A 167 -3.97 -22.87 6.88
N ALA A 168 -4.82 -23.89 6.81
CA ALA A 168 -5.89 -23.95 5.83
C ALA A 168 -6.70 -22.66 5.94
N GLY A 169 -6.84 -21.93 4.82
CA GLY A 169 -7.56 -20.66 4.81
C GLY A 169 -8.92 -20.82 5.46
N ARG A 170 -9.42 -19.81 6.18
CA ARG A 170 -10.67 -19.88 6.97
C ARG A 170 -11.95 -20.26 6.19
N GLY A 171 -11.84 -20.55 4.89
CA GLY A 171 -12.88 -21.11 4.02
C GLY A 171 -12.88 -22.64 3.87
N THR A 172 -11.84 -23.37 4.29
CA THR A 172 -11.78 -24.84 4.16
C THR A 172 -12.24 -25.58 5.42
N ALA A 173 -12.49 -24.88 6.53
CA ALA A 173 -12.96 -25.47 7.79
C ALA A 173 -14.48 -25.72 7.84
N GLN A 174 -15.19 -25.55 6.72
CA GLN A 174 -16.63 -25.82 6.61
C GLN A 174 -16.91 -26.60 5.33
N ARG A 175 -16.58 -27.90 5.36
CA ARG A 175 -17.26 -28.91 4.57
C ARG A 175 -17.93 -29.86 5.53
#